data_AF-A0A6P9A004-F1
#
_entry.id   AF-A0A6P9A004-F1
#
_cell.length_a   1.000
_cell.length_b   1.000
_cell.length_c   1.000
_cell.angle_alpha   90.00
_cell.angle_beta   90.00
_cell.angle_gamma   90.00
#
_symmetry.space_group_name_H-M   'P 1'
#
loop_
_entity.id
_entity.type
_entity.pdbx_description
1 polymer ?
#
loop_
_entity_poly.entity_id
_entity_poly.type
_entity_poly.pdbx_seq_one_letter_code
_entity_poly.pdbx_strand_id
1 'polypeptide(L)'
;MVSCSHYRDLLQRERAAIAGLCDEWQRVLDFAAASSDKDKDSGLPIPEDVCGKIQIAVGQAQLLMRKKFVQFSGLIQACEEDSAERPPVTVEDLQGFWELVHIQVADIHSKFSEVDKLRDNNWEPLPLQENQRKPLGNLNKPAANGPQRRKPASVVTKDFSMEAKERLAQAKAMIRKRMKEQCCQ
;
A
#
# COMPACT_ATOMS: atom_id res chain seq x y z
N MET A 1 -20.14 -19.54 -19.22
CA MET A 1 -18.66 -19.56 -19.31
C MET A 1 -18.21 -18.12 -19.32
N VAL A 2 -17.27 -17.73 -18.47
CA VAL A 2 -16.72 -16.36 -18.43
C VAL A 2 -15.84 -16.18 -19.69
N SER A 3 -15.77 -14.99 -20.26
CA SER A 3 -15.02 -14.71 -21.51
C SER A 3 -14.02 -13.57 -21.31
N CYS A 4 -13.03 -13.40 -22.21
CA CYS A 4 -12.06 -12.28 -22.11
C CYS A 4 -12.80 -10.92 -22.08
N SER A 5 -13.89 -10.77 -22.84
CA SER A 5 -14.74 -9.57 -22.83
C SER A 5 -15.37 -9.26 -21.47
N HIS A 6 -15.73 -10.28 -20.68
CA HIS A 6 -16.25 -10.07 -19.33
C HIS A 6 -15.23 -9.35 -18.43
N TYR A 7 -13.96 -9.76 -18.49
CA TYR A 7 -12.89 -9.15 -17.69
C TYR A 7 -12.56 -7.74 -18.15
N ARG A 8 -12.69 -7.45 -19.45
CA ARG A 8 -12.57 -6.08 -19.97
C ARG A 8 -13.60 -5.17 -19.32
N ASP A 9 -14.87 -5.56 -19.35
CA ASP A 9 -15.97 -4.77 -18.78
C ASP A 9 -15.85 -4.66 -17.25
N LEU A 10 -15.40 -5.73 -16.59
CA LEU A 10 -15.13 -5.72 -15.16
C LEU A 10 -14.01 -4.74 -14.81
N LEU A 11 -12.87 -4.81 -15.51
CA LEU A 11 -11.74 -3.92 -15.29
C LEU A 11 -12.11 -2.46 -15.52
N GLN A 12 -12.89 -2.16 -16.56
CA GLN A 12 -13.35 -0.78 -16.83
C GLN A 12 -14.26 -0.24 -15.73
N ARG A 13 -15.22 -1.05 -15.25
CA ARG A 13 -16.10 -0.65 -14.14
C ARG A 13 -15.31 -0.37 -12.87
N GLU A 14 -14.40 -1.26 -12.50
CA GLU A 14 -13.57 -1.12 -11.29
C GLU A 14 -12.61 0.07 -11.39
N ARG A 15 -12.03 0.32 -12.58
CA ARG A 15 -11.24 1.52 -12.83
C ARG A 15 -12.05 2.79 -12.68
N ALA A 16 -13.25 2.85 -13.25
CA ALA A 16 -14.12 4.01 -13.14
C ALA A 16 -14.54 4.26 -11.68
N ALA A 17 -14.91 3.20 -10.95
CA ALA A 17 -15.29 3.29 -9.54
C ALA A 17 -14.14 3.82 -8.67
N ILE A 18 -12.94 3.23 -8.79
CA ILE A 18 -11.77 3.67 -8.02
C ILE A 18 -11.34 5.08 -8.41
N ALA A 19 -11.37 5.43 -9.70
CA ALA A 19 -11.06 6.78 -10.15
C ALA A 19 -12.04 7.81 -9.55
N GLY A 20 -13.34 7.50 -9.54
CA GLY A 20 -14.35 8.35 -8.90
C GLY A 20 -14.09 8.58 -7.41
N LEU A 21 -13.70 7.54 -6.68
CA LEU A 21 -13.28 7.66 -5.27
C LEU A 21 -12.04 8.56 -5.13
N CYS A 22 -11.02 8.36 -5.96
CA CYS A 22 -9.83 9.22 -5.93
C CYS A 22 -10.17 10.68 -6.17
N ASP A 23 -11.03 10.98 -7.15
CA ASP A 23 -11.42 12.34 -7.50
C ASP A 23 -12.25 13.00 -6.39
N GLU A 24 -13.19 12.27 -5.79
CA GLU A 24 -13.99 12.75 -4.65
C GLU A 24 -13.07 13.13 -3.49
N TRP A 25 -12.22 12.21 -3.08
CA TRP A 25 -11.36 12.39 -1.91
C TRP A 25 -10.24 13.42 -2.15
N GLN A 26 -9.76 13.56 -3.38
CA GLN A 26 -8.83 14.62 -3.74
C GLN A 26 -9.47 16.01 -3.61
N ARG A 27 -10.72 16.18 -4.05
CA ARG A 27 -11.46 17.45 -3.87
C ARG A 27 -11.66 17.81 -2.40
N VAL A 28 -11.91 16.81 -1.56
CA VAL A 28 -12.02 16.98 -0.10
C VAL A 28 -10.69 17.49 0.49
N LEU A 29 -9.56 16.89 0.08
CA LEU A 29 -8.24 17.35 0.49
C LEU A 29 -7.93 18.77 0.00
N ASP A 30 -8.26 19.08 -1.25
CA ASP A 30 -8.02 20.40 -1.85
C ASP A 30 -8.85 21.49 -1.15
N PHE A 31 -10.11 21.18 -0.79
CA PHE A 31 -10.96 22.06 -0.01
C PHE A 31 -10.38 22.31 1.38
N ALA A 32 -9.94 21.26 2.08
CA ALA A 32 -9.34 21.38 3.41
C ALA A 32 -8.05 22.22 3.38
N ALA A 33 -7.24 22.08 2.32
CA ALA A 33 -6.05 22.90 2.12
C ALA A 33 -6.40 24.38 1.88
N ALA A 34 -7.44 24.67 1.09
CA ALA A 34 -7.88 26.03 0.79
C ALA A 34 -8.49 26.74 2.01
N SER A 35 -9.18 26.01 2.91
CA SER A 35 -9.75 26.56 4.14
C SER A 35 -8.71 26.89 5.22
N SER A 36 -7.47 26.39 5.11
CA SER A 36 -6.45 26.67 6.13
C SER A 36 -5.89 28.10 6.09
N ASP A 37 -6.04 28.82 4.96
CA ASP A 37 -5.45 30.14 4.76
C ASP A 37 -6.43 31.31 4.95
N LYS A 38 -7.75 31.05 4.97
CA LYS A 38 -8.78 32.09 5.04
C LYS A 38 -9.94 31.60 5.91
N ASP A 39 -10.16 32.30 7.02
CA ASP A 39 -11.31 32.18 7.93
C ASP A 39 -11.47 30.84 8.69
N LYS A 40 -11.18 30.88 10.00
CA LYS A 40 -11.43 29.80 10.97
C LYS A 40 -12.90 29.39 11.14
N ASP A 41 -13.83 30.05 10.45
CA ASP A 41 -15.28 29.92 10.63
C ASP A 41 -15.97 29.20 9.45
N SER A 42 -15.25 28.89 8.36
CA SER A 42 -15.80 28.20 7.19
C SER A 42 -15.37 26.74 7.10
N GLY A 43 -16.12 25.85 7.76
CA GLY A 43 -16.05 24.39 7.55
C GLY A 43 -14.98 23.65 8.36
N LEU A 44 -15.23 22.35 8.57
CA LEU A 44 -14.44 21.47 9.45
C LEU A 44 -12.99 21.32 8.94
N PRO A 45 -11.97 21.70 9.74
CA PRO A 45 -10.60 21.33 9.44
C PRO A 45 -10.47 19.81 9.60
N ILE A 46 -10.21 19.11 8.50
CA ILE A 46 -9.92 17.67 8.53
C ILE A 46 -8.62 17.47 9.32
N PRO A 47 -8.58 16.58 10.33
CA PRO A 47 -7.36 16.31 11.07
C PRO A 47 -6.22 15.86 10.15
N GLU A 48 -5.00 16.30 10.42
CA GLU A 48 -3.80 15.96 9.62
C GLU A 48 -3.63 14.44 9.45
N ASP A 49 -3.89 13.68 10.51
CA ASP A 49 -3.85 12.21 10.48
C ASP A 49 -4.84 11.61 9.48
N VAL A 50 -6.05 12.18 9.37
CA VAL A 50 -7.07 11.73 8.43
C VAL A 50 -6.70 12.16 7.01
N CYS A 51 -6.19 13.37 6.82
CA CYS A 51 -5.63 13.81 5.55
C CYS A 51 -4.53 12.85 5.06
N GLY A 52 -3.60 12.46 5.94
CA GLY A 52 -2.56 11.47 5.63
C GLY A 52 -3.14 10.11 5.24
N LYS A 53 -4.16 9.61 5.95
CA LYS A 53 -4.86 8.37 5.57
C LYS A 53 -5.46 8.47 4.17
N ILE A 54 -6.13 9.56 3.84
CA ILE A 54 -6.73 9.79 2.51
C ILE A 54 -5.64 9.81 1.44
N GLN A 55 -4.57 10.58 1.64
CA GLN A 55 -3.46 10.68 0.68
C GLN A 55 -2.82 9.32 0.40
N ILE A 56 -2.62 8.50 1.44
CA ILE A 56 -2.09 7.13 1.30
C ILE A 56 -3.05 6.26 0.49
N ALA A 57 -4.36 6.31 0.78
CA ALA A 57 -5.37 5.55 0.05
C ALA A 57 -5.44 5.96 -1.43
N VAL A 58 -5.47 7.26 -1.73
CA VAL A 58 -5.43 7.80 -3.09
C VAL A 58 -4.16 7.36 -3.82
N GLY A 59 -2.99 7.47 -3.19
CA GLY A 59 -1.72 7.05 -3.78
C GLY A 59 -1.69 5.55 -4.11
N GLN A 60 -2.21 4.71 -3.21
CA GLN A 60 -2.31 3.26 -3.44
C GLN A 60 -3.29 2.92 -4.56
N ALA A 61 -4.44 3.58 -4.61
CA ALA A 61 -5.43 3.43 -5.67
C ALA A 61 -4.86 3.81 -7.05
N GLN A 62 -4.20 4.96 -7.15
CA GLN A 62 -3.51 5.39 -8.37
C GLN A 62 -2.42 4.39 -8.78
N LEU A 63 -1.67 3.85 -7.83
CA LEU A 63 -0.64 2.85 -8.11
C LEU A 63 -1.25 1.55 -8.66
N LEU A 64 -2.35 1.08 -8.07
CA LEU A 64 -3.09 -0.09 -8.56
C LEU A 64 -3.53 0.13 -10.02
N MET A 65 -4.15 1.28 -10.31
CA MET A 65 -4.64 1.62 -11.65
C MET A 65 -3.52 1.78 -12.69
N ARG A 66 -2.37 2.34 -12.30
CA ARG A 66 -1.22 2.55 -13.21
C ARG A 66 -0.39 1.29 -13.43
N LYS A 67 -0.40 0.34 -12.49
CA LYS A 67 0.40 -0.88 -12.56
C LYS A 67 -0.45 -2.11 -12.85
N LYS A 68 -1.29 -2.51 -11.89
CA LYS A 68 -2.01 -3.79 -11.96
C LYS A 68 -3.11 -3.78 -13.00
N PHE A 69 -3.84 -2.68 -13.15
CA PHE A 69 -4.89 -2.59 -14.17
C PHE A 69 -4.30 -2.52 -15.58
N VAL A 70 -3.17 -1.83 -15.77
CA VAL A 70 -2.44 -1.83 -17.05
C VAL A 70 -1.94 -3.24 -17.39
N GLN A 71 -1.35 -3.93 -16.41
CA GLN A 71 -0.93 -5.33 -16.58
C GLN A 71 -2.11 -6.24 -16.95
N PHE A 72 -3.24 -6.11 -16.25
CA PHE A 72 -4.41 -6.93 -16.54
C PHE A 72 -5.00 -6.66 -17.92
N SER A 73 -5.06 -5.38 -18.32
CA SER A 73 -5.52 -5.00 -19.66
C SER A 73 -4.68 -5.65 -20.76
N GLY A 74 -3.36 -5.73 -20.57
CA GLY A 74 -2.47 -6.42 -21.51
C GLY A 74 -2.72 -7.92 -21.57
N LEU A 75 -3.02 -8.56 -20.44
CA LEU A 75 -3.39 -9.99 -20.41
C LEU A 75 -4.73 -10.23 -21.10
N ILE A 76 -5.72 -9.37 -20.89
CA ILE A 76 -7.02 -9.45 -21.57
C ILE A 76 -6.85 -9.32 -23.08
N GLN A 77 -6.01 -8.39 -23.54
CA GLN A 77 -5.70 -8.25 -24.96
C GLN A 77 -5.02 -9.50 -25.52
N ALA A 78 -4.04 -10.06 -24.81
CA ALA A 78 -3.36 -11.30 -25.21
C ALA A 78 -4.27 -12.54 -25.17
N CYS A 79 -5.34 -12.54 -24.38
CA CYS A 79 -6.38 -13.59 -24.36
C CYS A 79 -7.27 -13.54 -25.62
N GLU A 80 -7.47 -12.34 -26.18
CA GLU A 80 -8.27 -12.14 -27.39
C GLU A 80 -7.46 -12.28 -28.68
N GLU A 81 -6.16 -12.00 -28.63
CA GLU A 81 -5.22 -12.18 -29.73
C GLU A 81 -4.73 -13.64 -29.79
N ASP A 82 -5.19 -14.39 -30.79
CA ASP A 82 -4.66 -15.72 -31.07
C ASP A 82 -3.27 -15.59 -31.71
N SER A 83 -2.22 -15.74 -30.91
CA SER A 83 -0.82 -15.61 -31.34
C SER A 83 -0.11 -16.95 -31.34
N ALA A 84 0.41 -17.36 -32.50
CA ALA A 84 1.16 -18.61 -32.65
C ALA A 84 2.57 -18.57 -32.00
N GLU A 85 3.08 -17.39 -31.64
CA GLU A 85 4.47 -17.21 -31.15
C GLU A 85 4.60 -17.26 -29.62
N ARG A 86 3.49 -17.20 -28.86
CA ARG A 86 3.48 -17.25 -27.39
C ARG A 86 2.44 -18.25 -26.90
N PRO A 87 2.64 -18.84 -25.70
CA PRO A 87 1.60 -19.64 -25.08
C PRO A 87 0.31 -18.81 -24.97
N PRO A 88 -0.85 -19.33 -25.43
CA PRO A 88 -2.10 -18.59 -25.40
C PRO A 88 -2.48 -18.29 -23.95
N VAL A 89 -2.84 -17.03 -23.67
CA VAL A 89 -3.38 -16.65 -22.37
C VAL A 89 -4.80 -17.21 -22.26
N THR A 90 -5.06 -18.01 -21.23
CA THR A 90 -6.36 -18.64 -21.03
C THR A 90 -7.28 -17.78 -20.18
N VAL A 91 -8.58 -18.07 -20.23
CA VAL A 91 -9.58 -17.41 -19.37
C VAL A 91 -9.30 -17.72 -17.89
N GLU A 92 -8.75 -18.90 -17.60
CA GLU A 92 -8.30 -19.33 -16.28
C GLU A 92 -7.12 -18.50 -15.76
N ASP A 93 -6.17 -18.15 -16.63
CA ASP A 93 -5.08 -17.23 -16.29
C ASP A 93 -5.62 -15.84 -15.92
N LEU A 94 -6.63 -15.35 -16.65
CA LEU A 94 -7.30 -14.08 -16.33
C LEU A 94 -8.01 -14.13 -14.99
N GLN A 95 -8.72 -15.23 -14.69
CA GLN A 95 -9.38 -15.43 -13.40
C GLN A 95 -8.37 -15.38 -12.24
N GLY A 96 -7.28 -16.16 -12.35
CA GLY A 96 -6.25 -16.20 -11.31
C GLY A 96 -5.57 -14.86 -11.09
N PHE A 97 -5.26 -14.13 -12.17
CA PHE A 97 -4.73 -12.78 -12.05
C PHE A 97 -5.74 -11.81 -11.42
N TRP A 98 -7.01 -11.90 -11.81
CA TRP A 98 -8.06 -11.06 -11.28
C TRP A 98 -8.26 -11.26 -9.78
N GLU A 99 -8.25 -12.49 -9.27
CA GLU A 99 -8.37 -12.77 -7.83
C GLU A 99 -7.30 -12.03 -7.02
N LEU A 100 -6.06 -11.99 -7.51
CA LEU A 100 -4.97 -11.26 -6.86
C LEU A 100 -5.14 -9.74 -6.91
N VAL A 101 -5.69 -9.22 -8.02
CA VAL A 101 -6.00 -7.79 -8.16
C VAL A 101 -7.19 -7.40 -7.30
N HIS A 102 -8.21 -8.24 -7.25
CA HIS A 102 -9.46 -8.01 -6.54
C HIS A 102 -9.23 -7.88 -5.02
N ILE A 103 -8.28 -8.62 -4.45
CA ILE A 103 -7.87 -8.43 -3.04
C ILE A 103 -7.39 -7.00 -2.79
N GLN A 104 -6.61 -6.42 -3.70
CA GLN A 104 -6.13 -5.04 -3.57
C GLN A 104 -7.23 -4.02 -3.81
N VAL A 105 -8.15 -4.29 -4.75
CA VAL A 105 -9.35 -3.48 -4.98
C VAL A 105 -10.20 -3.41 -3.71
N ALA A 106 -10.48 -4.56 -3.09
CA ALA A 106 -11.25 -4.64 -1.85
C ALA A 106 -10.57 -3.88 -0.69
N ASP A 107 -9.25 -3.97 -0.57
CA ASP A 107 -8.46 -3.22 0.42
C ASP A 107 -8.54 -1.69 0.19
N ILE A 108 -8.51 -1.22 -1.05
CA ILE A 108 -8.72 0.20 -1.38
C ILE A 108 -10.14 0.65 -1.00
N HIS A 109 -11.16 -0.12 -1.37
CA HIS A 109 -12.54 0.19 -0.99
C HIS A 109 -12.72 0.23 0.52
N SER A 110 -12.11 -0.70 1.24
CA SER A 110 -12.14 -0.72 2.70
C SER A 110 -11.48 0.53 3.31
N LYS A 111 -10.37 1.02 2.73
CA LYS A 111 -9.70 2.24 3.20
C LYS A 111 -10.57 3.47 2.99
N PHE A 112 -11.17 3.63 1.81
CA PHE A 112 -12.08 4.75 1.56
C PHE A 112 -13.33 4.66 2.44
N SER A 113 -13.87 3.46 2.68
CA SER A 113 -14.97 3.26 3.63
C SER A 113 -14.59 3.60 5.07
N GLU A 114 -13.35 3.34 5.51
CA GLU A 114 -12.87 3.75 6.84
C GLU A 114 -12.86 5.28 6.97
N VAL A 115 -12.37 5.98 5.95
CA VAL A 115 -12.37 7.45 5.92
C VAL A 115 -13.80 8.00 5.87
N ASP A 116 -14.68 7.40 5.09
CA ASP A 116 -16.07 7.83 4.97
C ASP A 116 -16.80 7.75 6.33
N LYS A 117 -16.57 6.70 7.10
CA LYS A 117 -17.11 6.58 8.46
C LYS A 117 -16.56 7.64 9.41
N LEU A 118 -15.30 8.05 9.23
CA LEU A 118 -14.74 9.17 9.99
C LEU A 118 -15.41 10.48 9.59
N ARG A 119 -15.66 10.70 8.30
CA ARG A 119 -16.41 11.86 7.79
C ARG A 119 -17.79 11.97 8.44
N ASP A 120 -18.53 10.85 8.48
CA ASP A 120 -19.86 10.79 9.13
C ASP A 120 -19.81 11.04 10.64
N ASN A 121 -18.66 10.75 11.28
CA ASN A 121 -18.42 10.97 12.70
C ASN A 121 -17.69 12.31 12.99
N ASN A 122 -17.84 13.32 12.12
CA ASN A 122 -17.17 14.63 12.26
C ASN A 122 -15.65 14.53 12.45
N TRP A 123 -15.03 13.54 11.81
CA TRP A 123 -13.60 13.22 11.88
C TRP A 123 -13.08 12.73 13.24
N GLU A 124 -13.98 12.42 14.18
CA GLU A 124 -13.61 11.90 15.48
C GLU A 124 -13.22 10.41 15.40
N PRO A 125 -12.21 9.96 16.17
CA PRO A 125 -11.83 8.56 16.23
C PRO A 125 -13.01 7.68 16.63
N LEU A 126 -13.33 6.69 15.80
CA LEU A 126 -14.32 5.68 16.16
C LEU A 126 -13.82 4.89 17.38
N PRO A 127 -14.67 4.55 18.35
CA PRO A 127 -14.28 3.72 19.49
C PRO A 127 -13.64 2.42 18.97
N LEU A 128 -12.44 2.13 19.49
CA LEU A 128 -11.57 1.06 19.00
C LEU A 128 -12.32 -0.28 18.90
N GLN A 129 -12.68 -0.68 17.69
CA GLN A 129 -12.71 -2.10 17.37
C GLN A 129 -11.28 -2.50 17.04
N GLU A 130 -10.63 -3.12 18.00
CA GLU A 130 -9.33 -3.77 17.88
C GLU A 130 -9.41 -4.91 16.86
N ASN A 131 -9.51 -4.58 15.57
CA ASN A 131 -9.47 -5.56 14.49
C ASN A 131 -8.05 -5.67 13.95
N GLN A 132 -7.45 -6.76 14.40
CA GLN A 132 -6.16 -7.33 14.02
C GLN A 132 -5.79 -7.08 12.55
N ARG A 133 -4.97 -6.06 12.30
CA ARG A 133 -4.18 -6.01 11.07
C ARG A 133 -3.11 -7.08 11.16
N LYS A 134 -3.40 -8.29 10.64
CA LYS A 134 -2.33 -9.21 10.25
C LYS A 134 -1.53 -8.51 9.15
N PRO A 135 -0.21 -8.33 9.29
CA PRO A 135 0.58 -7.76 8.22
C PRO A 135 0.49 -8.71 7.01
N LEU A 136 -0.08 -8.21 5.91
CA LEU A 136 0.05 -8.87 4.61
C LEU A 136 1.55 -8.94 4.31
N GLY A 137 2.09 -10.14 4.44
CA GLY A 137 3.50 -10.41 4.21
C GLY A 137 3.90 -9.93 2.82
N ASN A 138 5.01 -9.19 2.78
CA ASN A 138 5.72 -8.87 1.54
C ASN A 138 5.75 -10.09 0.62
N LEU A 139 5.12 -9.98 -0.54
CA LEU A 139 5.28 -10.93 -1.63
C LEU A 139 6.72 -10.80 -2.15
N ASN A 140 7.62 -11.59 -1.56
CA ASN A 140 9.00 -11.72 -1.99
C ASN A 140 9.07 -12.46 -3.33
N LYS A 141 9.97 -11.97 -4.19
CA LYS A 141 10.54 -12.65 -5.37
C LYS A 141 11.04 -14.06 -5.05
N PRO A 142 11.03 -15.01 -6.00
CA PRO A 142 11.45 -16.38 -5.74
C PRO A 142 12.99 -16.54 -5.70
N ALA A 143 13.42 -17.14 -4.58
CA ALA A 143 14.39 -18.22 -4.37
C ALA A 143 15.80 -18.20 -5.00
N ALA A 144 16.80 -18.28 -4.12
CA ALA A 144 17.98 -19.12 -4.31
C ALA A 144 18.30 -19.88 -3.00
N ASN A 145 18.38 -21.20 -3.14
CA ASN A 145 18.52 -22.32 -2.20
C ASN A 145 19.48 -22.16 -0.99
N GLY A 146 19.03 -22.68 0.18
CA GLY A 146 19.88 -23.10 1.31
C GLY A 146 19.07 -23.85 2.39
N PRO A 147 19.53 -24.99 2.93
CA PRO A 147 18.67 -25.96 3.62
C PRO A 147 18.34 -25.63 5.09
N GLN A 148 17.16 -26.12 5.49
CA GLN A 148 16.49 -26.02 6.80
C GLN A 148 17.40 -26.16 8.03
N ARG A 149 17.13 -25.35 9.06
CA ARG A 149 17.24 -25.80 10.46
C ARG A 149 16.05 -25.30 11.29
N ARG A 150 15.45 -26.26 12.00
CA ARG A 150 14.23 -26.19 12.80
C ARG A 150 14.43 -25.25 14.00
N LYS A 151 13.38 -24.50 14.36
CA LYS A 151 13.30 -23.80 15.66
C LYS A 151 13.25 -24.80 16.81
N PRO A 152 13.73 -24.41 18.00
CA PRO A 152 12.88 -24.60 19.18
C PRO A 152 12.71 -23.29 19.98
N ALA A 153 11.71 -23.34 20.86
CA ALA A 153 11.14 -22.24 21.62
C ALA A 153 12.04 -21.67 22.74
N SER A 154 11.69 -20.44 23.13
CA SER A 154 12.04 -19.63 24.32
C SER A 154 13.10 -20.13 25.31
N VAL A 155 14.14 -19.32 25.56
CA VAL A 155 14.69 -19.01 26.90
C VAL A 155 15.39 -17.63 26.85
N VAL A 156 15.17 -16.83 27.88
CA VAL A 156 15.74 -15.50 28.19
C VAL A 156 17.27 -15.52 28.26
N THR A 157 17.96 -14.57 27.63
CA THR A 157 19.22 -13.98 28.16
C THR A 157 19.32 -12.50 27.77
N LYS A 158 19.35 -11.62 28.78
CA LYS A 158 19.41 -10.15 28.64
C LYS A 158 20.84 -9.61 28.53
N ASP A 159 21.86 -10.47 28.56
CA ASP A 159 23.23 -10.06 28.86
C ASP A 159 24.18 -9.96 27.65
N PHE A 160 23.81 -10.44 26.46
CA PHE A 160 24.63 -10.24 25.25
C PHE A 160 24.49 -8.84 24.61
N SER A 161 23.58 -8.00 25.10
CA SER A 161 23.27 -6.71 24.47
C SER A 161 24.22 -5.57 24.84
N MET A 162 24.92 -5.63 25.97
CA MET A 162 25.67 -4.47 26.47
C MET A 162 26.99 -4.28 25.73
N GLU A 163 27.74 -5.37 25.51
CA GLU A 163 29.03 -5.33 24.81
C GLU A 163 28.86 -4.96 23.33
N ALA A 164 27.81 -5.44 22.67
CA ALA A 164 27.48 -5.03 21.30
C ALA A 164 27.14 -3.53 21.21
N LYS A 165 26.43 -2.99 22.22
CA LYS A 165 26.11 -1.56 22.30
C LYS A 165 27.36 -0.72 22.57
N GLU A 166 28.27 -1.20 23.42
CA GLU A 166 29.52 -0.52 23.73
C GLU A 166 30.46 -0.48 22.51
N ARG A 167 30.61 -1.59 21.78
CA ARG A 167 31.39 -1.63 20.54
C ARG A 167 30.84 -0.68 19.48
N LEU A 168 29.52 -0.57 19.38
CA LEU A 168 28.87 0.39 18.46
C LEU A 168 29.09 1.84 18.90
N ALA A 169 29.05 2.13 20.20
CA ALA A 169 29.30 3.46 20.75
C ALA A 169 30.77 3.90 20.52
N GLN A 170 31.72 2.99 20.77
CA GLN A 170 33.15 3.24 20.52
C GLN A 170 33.43 3.46 19.02
N ALA A 171 32.84 2.64 18.14
CA ALA A 171 32.97 2.82 16.69
C ALA A 171 32.41 4.19 16.23
N LYS A 172 31.25 4.60 16.75
CA LYS A 172 30.66 5.92 16.45
C LYS A 172 31.52 7.07 16.97
N ALA A 173 32.13 6.94 18.15
CA ALA A 173 33.02 7.95 18.71
C ALA A 173 34.30 8.12 17.86
N MET A 174 34.91 7.02 17.40
CA MET A 174 36.08 7.08 16.53
C MET A 174 35.77 7.73 15.17
N ILE A 175 34.62 7.41 14.58
CA ILE A 175 34.17 8.05 13.32
C ILE A 175 33.96 9.55 13.52
N ARG A 176 33.31 9.96 14.62
CA ARG A 176 33.09 11.38 14.92
C ARG A 176 34.40 12.13 15.15
N LYS A 177 35.39 11.51 15.78
CA LYS A 177 36.72 12.10 15.98
C LYS A 177 37.45 12.27 14.64
N ARG A 178 37.44 11.25 13.77
CA ARG A 178 38.00 11.35 12.41
C ARG A 178 37.31 12.43 11.57
N MET A 179 35.99 12.55 11.63
CA MET A 179 35.27 13.62 10.92
C MET A 179 35.64 15.01 11.44
N LYS A 180 35.90 15.15 12.74
CA LYS A 180 36.29 16.44 13.33
C LYS A 180 37.73 16.82 12.99
N GLU A 181 38.64 15.84 12.91
CA GLU A 181 40.03 16.03 12.47
C GLU A 181 40.12 16.37 10.97
N GLN A 182 39.25 15.80 10.13
CA GLN A 182 39.16 16.15 8.70
C GLN A 182 38.48 17.51 8.43
N CYS A 183 37.76 18.07 9.40
CA CYS A 183 37.11 19.39 9.26
C CYS A 183 38.01 20.56 9.74
N CYS A 184 39.14 20.26 10.38
CA CYS A 184 40.11 21.27 10.84
C CYS A 184 41.39 21.33 9.95
N GLN A 185 41.32 20.82 8.70
CA GLN A 185 42.31 21.05 7.65
C GLN A 185 41.72 21.91 6.53
#